data_AF-M5FYR3-F1
#
_entry.id   AF-M5FYR3-F1
#
_cell.length_a   1.000
_cell.length_b   1.000
_cell.length_c   1.000
_cell.angle_alpha   90.00
_cell.angle_beta   90.00
_cell.angle_gamma   90.00
#
_symmetry.space_group_name_H-M   'P 1'
#
loop_
_entity.id
_entity.type
_entity.pdbx_description
1 polymer ?
#
loop_
_entity_poly.entity_id
_entity_poly.type
_entity_poly.pdbx_seq_one_letter_code
_entity_poly.pdbx_strand_id
1 'polypeptide(L)'
;LSAEDEKIFTTFYMKMNGQFTNVQYNTLNFTYPDVFYDLPYIERCIQHVSGMKPITYDCCINSCVAYIGALAKLKCCPHCSEPRFKMNGKPAQPYHYLLIIPQLQAQYANV
;
A
#
# COMPACT_ATOMS: atom_id res chain seq x y z
N LEU A 1 17.00 -15.50 -4.38
CA LEU A 1 15.99 -15.51 -3.28
C LEU A 1 16.38 -16.58 -2.30
N SER A 2 16.16 -16.38 -1.00
CA SER A 2 16.31 -17.44 0.00
C SER A 2 15.10 -18.38 0.00
N ALA A 3 15.23 -19.59 0.56
CA ALA A 3 14.11 -20.52 0.72
C ALA A 3 13.00 -19.96 1.62
N GLU A 4 13.32 -19.01 2.51
CA GLU A 4 12.33 -18.32 3.35
C GLU A 4 11.55 -17.28 2.55
N ASP A 5 12.23 -16.53 1.67
CA ASP A 5 11.56 -15.58 0.75
C ASP A 5 10.55 -16.28 -0.15
N GLU A 6 10.88 -17.47 -0.65
CA GLU A 6 9.97 -18.27 -1.48
C GLU A 6 8.68 -18.66 -0.73
N LYS A 7 8.79 -19.02 0.56
CA LYS A 7 7.62 -19.30 1.40
C LYS A 7 6.77 -18.05 1.59
N ILE A 8 7.39 -16.92 1.93
CA ILE A 8 6.71 -15.63 2.10
C ILE A 8 5.93 -15.24 0.84
N PHE A 9 6.56 -15.34 -0.34
CA PHE A 9 5.91 -15.01 -1.61
C PHE A 9 4.81 -15.99 -1.98
N THR A 10 4.97 -17.28 -1.68
CA THR A 10 3.91 -18.28 -1.90
C THR A 10 2.68 -17.96 -1.06
N THR A 11 2.87 -17.65 0.23
CA THR A 11 1.77 -17.29 1.14
C THR A 11 1.06 -16.00 0.68
N PHE A 12 1.83 -15.00 0.24
CA PHE A 12 1.25 -13.78 -0.34
C PHE A 12 0.47 -14.06 -1.64
N TYR A 13 1.03 -14.85 -2.54
CA TYR A 13 0.37 -15.28 -3.77
C TYR A 13 -0.94 -16.01 -3.48
N MET A 14 -0.96 -16.90 -2.49
CA MET A 14 -2.17 -17.58 -2.04
C MET A 14 -3.24 -16.62 -1.56
N LYS A 15 -2.88 -15.62 -0.73
CA LYS A 15 -3.82 -14.57 -0.30
C LYS A 15 -4.43 -13.83 -1.49
N MET A 16 -3.59 -13.42 -2.43
CA MET A 16 -4.01 -12.61 -3.58
C MET A 16 -4.90 -13.41 -4.54
N ASN A 17 -4.52 -14.63 -4.88
CA ASN A 17 -5.31 -15.48 -5.79
C ASN A 17 -6.57 -16.04 -5.14
N GLY A 18 -6.50 -16.38 -3.86
CA GLY A 18 -7.66 -16.81 -3.08
C GLY A 18 -8.60 -15.66 -2.69
N GLN A 19 -8.23 -14.41 -3.00
CA GLN A 19 -8.97 -13.20 -2.65
C GLN A 19 -9.33 -13.12 -1.15
N PHE A 20 -8.43 -13.59 -0.29
CA PHE A 20 -8.69 -13.62 1.14
C PHE A 20 -8.72 -12.20 1.72
N THR A 21 -9.82 -11.88 2.38
CA THR A 21 -9.90 -10.69 3.24
C THR A 21 -8.82 -10.73 4.33
N ASN A 22 -8.49 -9.58 4.91
CA ASN A 22 -7.53 -9.54 6.01
C ASN A 22 -8.00 -10.36 7.22
N VAL A 23 -9.31 -10.43 7.47
CA VAL A 23 -9.88 -11.25 8.54
C VAL A 23 -9.64 -12.74 8.27
N GLN A 24 -10.00 -13.23 7.08
CA GLN A 24 -9.78 -14.64 6.71
C GLN A 24 -8.30 -15.02 6.77
N TYR A 25 -7.43 -14.16 6.26
CA TYR A 25 -5.99 -14.40 6.31
C TYR A 25 -5.48 -14.46 7.75
N ASN A 26 -5.92 -13.55 8.63
CA ASN A 26 -5.51 -13.55 10.03
C ASN A 26 -5.96 -14.82 10.76
N THR A 27 -7.11 -15.39 10.40
CA THR A 27 -7.52 -16.70 10.91
C THR A 27 -6.55 -17.81 10.50
N LEU A 28 -6.09 -17.80 9.24
CA LEU A 28 -5.12 -18.78 8.73
C LEU A 28 -3.75 -18.63 9.39
N ASN A 29 -3.26 -17.39 9.52
CA ASN A 29 -2.04 -17.05 10.28
C ASN A 29 -2.11 -17.53 11.73
N PHE A 30 -3.23 -17.31 12.41
CA PHE A 30 -3.41 -17.80 13.78
C PHE A 30 -3.44 -19.33 13.87
N THR A 31 -4.07 -20.00 12.90
CA THR A 31 -4.23 -21.47 12.92
C THR A 31 -2.96 -22.19 12.48
N TYR A 32 -2.18 -21.59 11.57
CA TYR A 32 -1.00 -22.19 10.94
C TYR A 32 0.16 -21.18 10.87
N PRO A 33 0.72 -20.77 12.03
CA PRO A 33 1.73 -19.71 12.10
C PRO A 33 3.05 -20.06 11.38
N ASP A 34 3.37 -21.36 11.24
CA ASP A 34 4.57 -21.82 10.54
C ASP A 34 4.48 -21.71 9.01
N VAL A 35 3.27 -21.48 8.48
CA VAL A 35 2.97 -21.40 7.04
C VAL A 35 2.54 -19.99 6.65
N PHE A 36 1.70 -19.37 7.48
CA PHE A 36 1.12 -18.06 7.23
C PHE A 36 1.75 -17.03 8.16
N TYR A 37 2.69 -16.24 7.62
CA TYR A 37 3.30 -15.14 8.36
C TYR A 37 2.36 -13.93 8.48
N ASP A 38 2.68 -13.04 9.43
CA ASP A 38 1.93 -11.80 9.65
C ASP A 38 1.93 -10.90 8.41
N LEU A 39 0.77 -10.35 8.05
CA LEU A 39 0.64 -9.49 6.87
C LEU A 39 1.61 -8.30 6.84
N PRO A 40 1.80 -7.54 7.95
CA PRO A 40 2.75 -6.43 7.93
C PRO A 40 4.20 -6.88 7.71
N TYR A 41 4.56 -8.10 8.13
CA TYR A 41 5.88 -8.67 7.87
C TYR A 41 6.04 -9.01 6.40
N ILE A 42 5.07 -9.75 5.83
CA ILE A 42 5.04 -10.10 4.41
C ILE A 42 5.12 -8.86 3.52
N GLU A 43 4.32 -7.82 3.83
CA GLU A 43 4.32 -6.55 3.09
C GLU A 43 5.71 -5.89 3.10
N ARG A 44 6.42 -5.89 4.23
CA ARG A 44 7.80 -5.35 4.32
C ARG A 44 8.78 -6.14 3.46
N CYS A 45 8.69 -7.48 3.49
CA CYS A 45 9.55 -8.33 2.66
C CYS A 45 9.30 -8.10 1.16
N ILE A 46 8.03 -7.99 0.76
CA ILE A 46 7.67 -7.68 -0.63
C ILE A 46 8.19 -6.30 -1.04
N GLN A 47 8.00 -5.27 -0.21
CA GLN A 47 8.52 -3.93 -0.48
C GLN A 47 10.05 -3.93 -0.60
N HIS A 48 10.74 -4.72 0.22
CA HIS A 48 12.20 -4.86 0.17
C HIS A 48 12.66 -5.50 -1.12
N VAL A 49 12.09 -6.65 -1.50
CA VAL A 49 12.51 -7.43 -2.66
C VAL A 49 12.08 -6.78 -3.98
N SER A 50 10.87 -6.23 -4.06
CA SER A 50 10.38 -5.57 -5.27
C SER A 50 10.95 -4.16 -5.48
N GLY A 51 11.57 -3.57 -4.45
CA GLY A 51 11.94 -2.15 -4.45
C GLY A 51 10.73 -1.20 -4.52
N MET A 52 9.50 -1.72 -4.49
CA MET A 52 8.29 -0.93 -4.61
C MET A 52 7.92 -0.36 -3.24
N LYS A 53 7.99 0.97 -3.11
CA LYS A 53 7.56 1.68 -1.91
C LYS A 53 6.38 2.58 -2.26
N PRO A 54 5.17 2.31 -1.75
CA PRO A 54 4.04 3.20 -1.96
C PRO A 54 4.29 4.53 -1.25
N ILE A 55 3.93 5.63 -1.92
CA ILE A 55 3.89 6.97 -1.34
C ILE A 55 2.45 7.27 -0.95
N THR A 56 2.25 7.84 0.24
CA THR A 56 0.93 8.28 0.66
C THR A 56 0.77 9.77 0.38
N TYR A 57 -0.29 10.13 -0.33
CA TYR A 57 -0.71 11.51 -0.53
C TYR A 57 -2.00 11.78 0.20
N ASP A 58 -2.12 12.99 0.74
CA ASP A 58 -3.39 13.47 1.25
C ASP A 58 -4.23 13.91 0.05
N CYS A 59 -5.47 13.44 -0.02
CA CYS A 59 -6.42 13.82 -1.05
C CYS A 59 -7.72 14.37 -0.47
N CYS A 60 -8.43 15.16 -1.27
CA CYS A 60 -9.80 15.52 -0.98
C CYS A 60 -10.72 14.28 -1.13
N ILE A 61 -11.64 14.10 -0.18
CA ILE A 61 -12.61 12.99 -0.17
C ILE A 61 -13.57 13.00 -1.37
N ASN A 62 -13.92 14.19 -1.90
CA ASN A 62 -14.92 14.33 -2.97
C ASN A 62 -14.34 14.50 -4.37
N SER A 63 -13.20 15.20 -4.49
CA SER A 63 -12.63 15.59 -5.80
C SER A 63 -11.32 14.88 -6.14
N CYS A 64 -10.79 14.07 -5.22
CA CYS A 64 -9.48 13.41 -5.34
C CYS A 64 -8.28 14.36 -5.56
N VAL A 65 -8.46 15.67 -5.34
CA VAL A 65 -7.36 16.65 -5.41
C VAL A 65 -6.26 16.26 -4.43
N ALA A 66 -5.06 16.00 -4.95
CA ALA A 66 -3.89 15.68 -4.14
C ALA A 66 -3.25 16.97 -3.60
N TYR A 67 -3.05 17.02 -2.28
CA TYR A 67 -2.43 18.16 -1.61
C TYR A 67 -0.91 18.08 -1.66
N ILE A 68 -0.36 18.23 -2.87
CA ILE A 68 1.07 18.20 -3.19
C ILE A 68 1.51 19.49 -3.87
N GLY A 69 2.83 19.75 -3.91
CA GLY A 69 3.40 20.90 -4.60
C GLY A 69 2.76 22.23 -4.19
N ALA A 70 2.20 22.96 -5.15
CA ALA A 70 1.52 24.23 -4.92
C ALA A 70 0.31 24.13 -3.95
N LEU A 71 -0.33 22.95 -3.88
CA LEU A 71 -1.51 22.71 -3.04
C LEU A 71 -1.13 22.21 -1.64
N ALA A 72 0.16 21.98 -1.35
CA ALA A 72 0.62 21.33 -0.13
C ALA A 72 0.28 22.09 1.17
N LYS A 73 0.04 23.40 1.11
CA LYS A 73 -0.33 24.23 2.26
C LYS A 73 -1.84 24.43 2.43
N LEU A 74 -2.66 23.96 1.48
CA LEU A 74 -4.11 24.11 1.58
C LEU A 74 -4.68 23.21 2.68
N LYS A 75 -5.61 23.78 3.45
CA LYS A 75 -6.37 23.10 4.49
C LYS A 75 -7.78 22.70 4.06
N CYS A 76 -8.26 23.27 2.96
CA CYS A 76 -9.56 22.96 2.36
C CYS A 76 -9.39 22.76 0.86
N CYS A 77 -10.27 21.95 0.29
CA CYS A 77 -10.29 21.67 -1.14
C CYS A 77 -10.67 22.94 -1.93
N PRO A 78 -9.91 23.32 -2.97
CA PRO A 78 -10.26 24.48 -3.79
C PRO A 78 -11.50 24.27 -4.68
N HIS A 79 -11.96 23.03 -4.86
CA HIS A 79 -13.10 22.71 -5.71
C HIS A 79 -14.41 22.48 -4.95
N CYS A 80 -14.35 21.88 -3.76
CA CYS A 80 -15.55 21.52 -2.99
C CYS A 80 -15.53 22.02 -1.54
N SER A 81 -14.53 22.82 -1.16
CA SER A 81 -14.36 23.44 0.17
C SER A 81 -14.23 22.49 1.36
N GLU A 82 -14.30 21.18 1.14
CA GLU A 82 -14.17 20.15 2.18
C GLU A 82 -12.78 20.22 2.86
N PRO A 83 -12.71 20.08 4.20
CA PRO A 83 -11.44 20.10 4.91
C PRO A 83 -10.52 18.93 4.49
N ARG A 84 -9.22 19.23 4.37
CA ARG A 84 -8.17 18.25 4.10
C ARG A 84 -8.00 17.26 5.25
N PHE A 85 -8.21 17.71 6.49
CA PHE A 85 -7.97 16.93 7.70
C PHE A 85 -9.27 16.72 8.49
N LYS A 86 -9.40 15.56 9.12
CA LYS A 86 -10.45 15.27 10.10
C LYS A 86 -10.15 16.00 11.42
N MET A 87 -11.11 16.01 12.34
CA MET A 87 -10.95 16.63 13.66
C MET A 87 -9.75 16.10 14.47
N ASN A 88 -9.35 14.84 14.23
CA ASN A 88 -8.19 14.22 14.88
C ASN A 88 -6.83 14.56 14.21
N GLY A 89 -6.81 15.49 13.26
CA GLY A 89 -5.61 15.92 12.54
C GLY A 89 -5.12 14.95 11.45
N LYS A 90 -5.78 13.80 11.26
CA LYS A 90 -5.44 12.86 10.18
C LYS A 90 -6.04 13.33 8.84
N PRO A 91 -5.40 13.01 7.71
CA PRO A 91 -5.97 13.29 6.39
C PRO A 91 -7.39 12.72 6.27
N ALA A 92 -8.28 13.48 5.61
CA ALA A 92 -9.65 13.05 5.34
C ALA A 92 -9.65 11.77 4.50
N GLN A 93 -8.82 11.75 3.45
CA GLN A 93 -8.64 10.63 2.54
C GLN A 93 -7.15 10.47 2.18
N PRO A 94 -6.42 9.51 2.76
CA PRO A 94 -5.09 9.14 2.27
C PRO A 94 -5.22 8.33 0.96
N TYR A 95 -4.35 8.59 0.00
CA TYR A 95 -4.23 7.83 -1.25
C TYR A 95 -2.83 7.22 -1.35
N HIS A 96 -2.75 5.91 -1.54
CA HIS A 96 -1.49 5.20 -1.69
C HIS A 96 -1.13 5.08 -3.17
N TYR A 97 -0.08 5.78 -3.58
CA TYR A 97 0.43 5.79 -4.95
C TYR A 97 1.64 4.88 -5.06
N LEU A 98 1.53 3.85 -5.90
CA LEU A 98 2.67 3.04 -6.31
C LEU A 98 3.40 3.77 -7.46
N LEU A 99 4.64 4.18 -7.23
CA LEU A 99 5.43 4.90 -8.23
C LEU A 99 5.53 4.06 -9.51
N ILE A 100 5.04 4.60 -10.64
CA ILE A 100 5.08 3.91 -11.92
C ILE A 100 6.48 3.90 -12.54
N ILE A 101 7.29 4.93 -12.28
CA ILE A 101 8.61 5.09 -12.91
C ILE A 101 9.56 3.93 -12.56
N PRO A 102 9.77 3.54 -11.29
CA PRO A 102 10.62 2.39 -10.96
C PRO A 102 10.12 1.07 -11.57
N GLN A 103 8.79 0.90 -11.69
CA GLN A 103 8.20 -0.29 -12.30
C GLN A 103 8.53 -0.36 -13.79
N LEU A 104 8.39 0.76 -14.50
CA LEU A 104 8.75 0.86 -15.91
C LEU A 104 10.25 0.63 -16.11
N GLN A 105 11.11 1.25 -15.29
CA GLN A 105 12.55 1.01 -15.34
C GLN A 105 12.89 -0.47 -15.18
N ALA A 106 12.30 -1.16 -14.19
CA ALA A 106 12.51 -2.59 -13.98
C ALA A 106 12.00 -3.44 -15.16
N GLN A 107 10.86 -3.07 -15.75
CA GLN A 107 10.31 -3.76 -16.92
C GLN A 107 11.25 -3.68 -18.14
N TYR A 108 11.84 -2.51 -18.39
CA TYR A 108 12.74 -2.31 -19.55
C TYR A 108 14.22 -2.64 -19.28
N ALA A 109 14.62 -2.81 -18.01
CA ALA A 109 15.97 -3.23 -17.64
C ALA A 109 16.22 -4.74 -17.87
N ASN A 110 15.16 -5.54 -18.01
CA ASN A 110 15.23 -6.98 -18.27
C ASN A 110 15.27 -7.32 -19.77
N VAL A 111 15.77 -6.40 -20.61
CA VAL A 111 16.00 -6.63 -22.06
C VAL A 111 17.46 -7.02 -22.29
#